data_AF-A0A534V2I7-F1
#
_entry.id   AF-A0A534V2I7-F1
#
_cell.length_a   1.000
_cell.length_b   1.000
_cell.length_c   1.000
_cell.angle_alpha   90.00
_cell.angle_beta   90.00
_cell.angle_gamma   90.00
#
_symmetry.space_group_name_H-M   'P 1'
#
loop_
_entity.id
_entity.type
_entity.pdbx_description
1 polymer ?
#
loop_
_entity_poly.entity_id
_entity_poly.type
_entity_poly.pdbx_seq_one_letter_code
_entity_poly.pdbx_strand_id
1 'polypeptide(L)' 'NKNAVPNDPRPPFVTSGVRLGTPAVTSRGMQSAEMEAIADFIRRGLELVGDDVGLARLGDEVRDLCARFPVYRHRLG' A
#
# COMPACT_ATOMS: atom_id res chain seq x y z
N ASN A 1 -6.96 4.75 1.80
CA ASN A 1 -8.09 5.67 2.08
C ASN A 1 -9.33 5.07 1.42
N LYS A 2 -10.36 4.73 2.21
CA LYS A 2 -11.64 4.21 1.69
C LYS A 2 -12.40 5.36 1.02
N ASN A 3 -12.78 5.19 -0.25
CA ASN A 3 -13.38 6.25 -1.05
C ASN A 3 -14.59 5.73 -1.82
N ALA A 4 -15.66 6.53 -1.89
CA ALA A 4 -16.82 6.19 -2.69
C ALA A 4 -16.46 6.15 -4.19
N VAL A 5 -17.16 5.31 -4.92
CA VAL A 5 -17.10 5.24 -6.39
C VAL A 5 -18.41 5.81 -6.98
N PRO A 6 -18.46 6.16 -8.28
CA PRO A 6 -19.71 6.58 -8.89
C PRO A 6 -20.82 5.55 -8.68
N ASN A 7 -22.00 6.00 -8.24
CA ASN A 7 -23.14 5.15 -7.91
C ASN A 7 -22.83 4.05 -6.87
N ASP A 8 -21.99 4.36 -5.88
CA ASP A 8 -21.62 3.40 -4.82
C ASP A 8 -22.88 2.84 -4.13
N PRO A 9 -23.10 1.51 -4.16
CA PRO A 9 -24.28 0.92 -3.53
C PRO A 9 -24.17 0.89 -2.00
N ARG A 10 -22.98 1.15 -1.45
CA ARG A 10 -22.75 1.09 -0.01
C ARG A 10 -22.94 2.44 0.68
N PRO A 11 -23.30 2.44 1.99
CA PRO A 11 -23.46 3.67 2.76
C PRO A 11 -22.16 4.52 2.80
N PRO A 12 -22.25 5.85 3.04
CA PRO A 12 -21.08 6.73 3.13
C PRO A 12 -20.03 6.27 4.16
N PHE A 13 -20.52 5.61 5.23
CA PHE A 13 -19.80 4.84 6.25
C PHE A 13 -18.79 3.80 5.73
N VAL A 14 -19.15 3.16 4.64
CA VAL A 14 -18.64 1.84 4.22
C VAL A 14 -18.49 1.86 2.71
N THR A 15 -17.59 2.67 2.16
CA THR A 15 -17.46 2.89 0.70
C THR A 15 -16.87 1.71 -0.07
N SER A 16 -17.26 1.47 -1.31
CA SER A 16 -16.80 0.37 -2.21
C SER A 16 -15.38 0.51 -2.78
N GLY A 17 -14.77 1.69 -2.75
CA GLY A 17 -13.46 1.92 -3.36
C GLY A 17 -12.34 2.26 -2.39
N VAL A 18 -11.14 2.34 -2.96
CA VAL A 18 -9.92 2.86 -2.32
C VAL A 18 -9.27 3.88 -3.24
N ARG A 19 -8.81 5.00 -2.67
CA ARG A 19 -7.98 5.99 -3.38
C ARG A 19 -6.51 5.75 -3.06
N LEU A 20 -5.69 5.69 -4.11
CA LEU A 20 -4.24 5.54 -4.06
C LEU A 20 -3.57 6.77 -4.66
N GLY A 21 -2.38 7.11 -4.16
CA GLY A 21 -1.59 8.23 -4.67
C GLY A 21 -0.09 7.94 -4.53
N THR A 22 0.69 8.40 -5.49
CA THR A 22 2.14 8.22 -5.56
C THR A 22 3.00 9.24 -4.79
N PRO A 23 2.55 10.46 -4.41
CA PRO A 23 3.46 11.47 -3.84
C PRO A 23 4.30 11.01 -2.65
N ALA A 24 3.73 10.23 -1.72
CA ALA A 24 4.45 9.78 -0.53
C ALA A 24 5.63 8.84 -0.86
N VAL A 25 5.50 8.00 -1.87
CA VAL A 25 6.54 7.04 -2.27
C VAL A 25 7.55 7.66 -3.22
N THR A 26 7.10 8.53 -4.14
CA THR A 26 7.99 9.24 -5.05
C THR A 26 8.87 10.26 -4.33
N SER A 27 8.36 10.98 -3.32
CA SER A 27 9.18 11.84 -2.46
C SER A 27 10.24 11.08 -1.65
N ARG A 28 10.06 9.77 -1.46
CA ARG A 28 11.04 8.88 -0.82
C ARG A 28 12.05 8.27 -1.82
N GLY A 29 11.91 8.56 -3.11
CA GLY A 29 12.83 8.10 -4.17
C GLY A 29 12.43 6.80 -4.86
N MET A 30 11.23 6.26 -4.58
CA MET A 30 10.72 5.09 -5.30
C MET A 30 10.35 5.46 -6.74
N GLN A 31 10.61 4.55 -7.69
CA GLN A 31 10.33 4.73 -9.11
C GLN A 31 9.37 3.65 -9.63
N SER A 32 9.24 3.52 -10.95
CA SER A 32 8.31 2.60 -11.60
C SER A 32 8.48 1.14 -11.15
N ALA A 33 9.72 0.69 -10.95
CA ALA A 33 10.01 -0.67 -10.50
C ALA A 33 9.42 -0.96 -9.11
N GLU A 34 9.56 -0.03 -8.17
CA GLU A 34 8.92 -0.15 -6.86
C GLU A 34 7.40 -0.04 -6.93
N MET A 35 6.86 0.75 -7.86
CA MET A 35 5.41 0.85 -8.07
C MET A 35 4.80 -0.48 -8.55
N GLU A 36 5.50 -1.25 -9.39
CA GLU A 36 5.09 -2.60 -9.78
C GLU A 36 5.02 -3.53 -8.56
N ALA A 37 6.04 -3.51 -7.69
CA ALA A 37 6.03 -4.28 -6.46
C ALA A 37 4.88 -3.87 -5.52
N ILE A 38 4.61 -2.57 -5.38
CA ILE A 38 3.48 -2.06 -4.58
C ILE A 38 2.15 -2.54 -5.15
N ALA A 39 1.98 -2.55 -6.48
CA ALA A 39 0.77 -3.06 -7.12
C ALA A 39 0.59 -4.57 -6.86
N ASP A 40 1.67 -5.35 -6.92
CA ASP A 40 1.63 -6.78 -6.58
C ASP A 40 1.27 -7.01 -5.10
N PHE A 41 1.83 -6.23 -4.18
CA PHE A 41 1.46 -6.30 -2.77
C PHE A 41 -0.01 -5.99 -2.53
N ILE A 42 -0.57 -5.01 -3.23
CA ILE A 42 -2.01 -4.70 -3.14
C ILE A 42 -2.84 -5.89 -3.64
N ARG A 43 -2.50 -6.46 -4.80
CA ARG A 43 -3.17 -7.63 -5.38
C ARG A 43 -3.14 -8.82 -4.40
N ARG A 44 -1.96 -9.18 -3.90
CA ARG A 44 -1.78 -10.28 -2.94
C ARG A 44 -2.54 -10.04 -1.63
N GLY A 45 -2.53 -8.79 -1.14
CA GLY A 45 -3.29 -8.43 0.06
C GLY A 45 -4.80 -8.64 -0.10
N LEU A 46 -5.35 -8.41 -1.29
CA LEU A 46 -6.76 -8.69 -1.60
C LEU A 46 -7.05 -10.20 -1.68
N GLU A 47 -6.09 -11.00 -2.15
CA GLU A 47 -6.21 -12.47 -2.24
C GLU A 47 -6.09 -13.17 -0.88
N LEU A 48 -5.35 -12.57 0.05
CA LEU A 48 -5.08 -13.12 1.39
C LEU A 48 -6.08 -12.68 2.46
N VAL A 49 -7.23 -12.12 2.08
CA VAL A 49 -8.26 -11.71 3.05
C VAL A 49 -8.74 -12.91 3.84
N GLY A 50 -8.52 -12.89 5.16
CA GLY A 50 -8.83 -14.00 6.07
C GLY A 50 -7.68 -14.98 6.31
N ASP A 51 -6.54 -14.81 5.64
CA ASP A 51 -5.29 -15.52 5.93
C ASP A 51 -4.32 -14.62 6.70
N ASP A 52 -4.44 -14.64 8.03
CA ASP A 52 -3.62 -13.81 8.91
C ASP A 52 -2.12 -14.12 8.80
N VAL A 53 -1.76 -15.38 8.55
CA VAL A 53 -0.36 -15.80 8.41
C VAL A 53 0.22 -15.30 7.09
N GLY A 54 -0.54 -15.43 6.00
CA GLY A 54 -0.18 -14.88 4.70
C GLY A 54 -0.04 -13.36 4.74
N LEU A 55 -0.98 -12.66 5.37
CA LEU A 55 -0.93 -11.21 5.55
C LEU A 55 0.25 -10.76 6.40
N ALA A 56 0.61 -11.50 7.45
CA ALA A 56 1.78 -11.20 8.27
C ALA A 56 3.08 -11.26 7.43
N ARG A 57 3.25 -12.31 6.63
CA ARG A 57 4.40 -12.49 5.72
C ARG A 57 4.46 -11.41 4.64
N LEU A 58 3.33 -11.10 4.00
CA LEU A 58 3.25 -9.99 3.04
C LEU A 58 3.63 -8.66 3.72
N GLY A 59 3.25 -8.47 4.98
CA GLY A 59 3.64 -7.32 5.78
C GLY A 59 5.15 -7.20 6.00
N ASP A 60 5.88 -8.31 6.13
CA ASP A 60 7.35 -8.31 6.20
C ASP A 60 7.97 -7.85 4.88
N GLU A 61 7.49 -8.36 3.74
CA GLU A 61 7.98 -7.95 2.42
C GLU A 61 7.76 -6.43 2.17
N VAL A 62 6.60 -5.91 2.58
CA VAL A 62 6.30 -4.47 2.51
C VAL A 62 7.26 -3.65 3.40
N ARG A 63 7.59 -4.16 4.60
CA ARG A 63 8.54 -3.52 5.52
C ARG A 63 9.93 -3.48 4.90
N ASP A 64 10.39 -4.57 4.30
CA ASP A 64 11.70 -4.67 3.65
C ASP A 64 11.83 -3.68 2.49
N LEU A 65 10.80 -3.58 1.65
CA LEU A 65 10.78 -2.55 0.60
C LEU A 65 10.87 -1.15 1.20
N CYS A 66 10.09 -0.86 2.26
CA CYS A 66 10.09 0.45 2.88
C CYS A 66 11.43 0.81 3.54
N ALA A 67 12.14 -0.16 4.12
CA ALA A 67 13.43 0.03 4.78
C ALA A 67 14.53 0.52 3.83
N ARG A 68 14.44 0.16 2.54
CA ARG A 68 15.35 0.65 1.48
C ARG A 68 15.19 2.14 1.18
N PHE A 69 14.07 2.75 1.57
CA PHE A 69 13.72 4.15 1.29
C PHE A 69 13.31 4.91 2.58
N PRO A 70 14.25 5.20 3.49
CA PRO A 70 13.95 5.80 4.79
C PRO A 70 13.39 7.22 4.66
N VAL A 71 12.44 7.57 5.54
CA VAL A 71 11.74 8.88 5.53
C VAL A 71 12.67 10.03 5.94
N TYR A 72 13.56 9.80 6.91
CA TYR A 72 14.50 10.81 7.41
C TYR A 72 15.94 10.36 7.20
N ARG A 73 16.49 10.64 6.02
CA ARG A 73 17.88 10.28 5.68
C ARG A 73 18.92 10.94 6.60
N HIS A 74 18.61 12.10 7.16
CA HIS A 74 19.53 12.96 7.93
C HIS A 74 19.55 12.69 9.45
N ARG A 75 18.69 11.79 9.97
CA ARG A 75 18.63 11.46 11.41
C ARG A 75 19.20 10.06 11.71
N LEU A 76 19.83 9.44 10.72
CA LEU A 76 20.45 8.11 10.81
C LEU A 76 21.98 8.20 10.88
N GLY A 77 22.52 9.39 11.18
CA GLY A 77 23.96 9.64 11.42
C GLY A 77 24.19 10.14 12.84
#